data_AF-A0A9D7QXM7-F1
#
_entry.id   AF-A0A9D7QXM7-F1
#
_cell.length_a   1.000
_cell.length_b   1.000
_cell.length_c   1.000
_cell.angle_alpha   90.00
_cell.angle_beta   90.00
_cell.angle_gamma   90.00
#
_symmetry.space_group_name_H-M   'P 1'
#
loop_
_entity.id
_entity.type
_entity.pdbx_description
1 polymer ?
#
loop_
_entity_poly.entity_id
_entity_poly.type
_entity_poly.pdbx_seq_one_letter_code
_entity_poly.pdbx_strand_id
1 'polypeptide(L)'
;MKVIEIVPIAVIDVREATYNYSIWFPGAESFLCTFNIGDTGKKRDFNQLIAFAVEQAQNKTEVLNVYAQTSFPLGLLSKLLGLNIPDTINVAVSEQSAGQKLAVRHQDEPPFDCNATSTIAEQIVVTRSAVVTMSRVSALRKVLEVTELASSVSFAHEAQEWVKQAKKDLHGGVTRFGVDGQHNPISISIEANDSRLQAIVTDRTAMLNIVQALKLEAIPYSQAKELSEFKLLEEFEVGKTDACGIALASDKNAMLWADDLGLAAIAKEYSDIKTISSFDVIRLLRQRGIISEAEERAGLLELVSLGYVHCPTNIELVVDVMVNGSSSDRVTSRVLDTLLYGIHTMDQSIEMVSEILYRVNCAQLTIKSNDELIRVILRKMNQRWLISWYGIKLLQRCTEKFSLLPTRLDEIKASILRFLKEVAV
;
A
#
# COMPACT_ATOMS: atom_id res chain seq x y z
N MET A 1 42.17 -1.41 -4.82
CA MET A 1 42.01 -1.21 -6.27
C MET A 1 40.84 -0.25 -6.45
N LYS A 2 41.10 1.03 -6.78
CA LYS A 2 40.05 2.07 -6.90
C LYS A 2 39.19 1.73 -8.12
N VAL A 3 37.91 1.45 -7.92
CA VAL A 3 36.95 1.36 -9.02
C VAL A 3 36.73 2.78 -9.53
N ILE A 4 37.18 3.04 -10.76
CA ILE A 4 36.88 4.26 -11.48
C ILE A 4 35.44 4.12 -11.95
N GLU A 5 34.55 5.00 -11.46
CA GLU A 5 33.18 5.16 -11.94
C GLU A 5 33.24 5.32 -13.46
N ILE A 6 32.73 4.36 -14.24
CA ILE A 6 32.58 4.56 -15.69
C ILE A 6 31.29 5.35 -15.90
N VAL A 7 31.39 6.65 -15.64
CA VAL A 7 30.40 7.63 -16.08
C VAL A 7 30.76 8.06 -17.50
N PRO A 8 29.80 8.27 -18.40
CA PRO A 8 30.08 8.91 -19.68
C PRO A 8 30.86 10.21 -19.44
N ILE A 9 31.91 10.50 -20.20
CA ILE A 9 32.79 11.67 -20.04
C ILE A 9 31.99 12.98 -19.82
N ALA A 10 30.89 13.14 -20.55
CA ALA A 10 29.98 14.28 -20.42
C ALA A 10 29.37 14.47 -19.02
N VAL A 11 29.18 13.40 -18.22
CA VAL A 11 28.64 13.47 -16.86
C VAL A 11 29.73 13.88 -15.86
N ILE A 12 30.98 13.46 -16.09
CA ILE A 12 32.14 13.89 -15.30
C ILE A 12 32.37 15.39 -15.53
N ASP A 13 32.38 15.82 -16.79
CA ASP A 13 32.59 17.21 -17.19
C ASP A 13 31.49 18.14 -16.64
N VAL A 14 30.23 17.69 -16.62
CA VAL A 14 29.09 18.44 -16.04
C VAL A 14 29.19 18.55 -14.52
N ARG A 15 29.60 17.47 -13.83
CA ARG A 15 29.80 17.50 -12.38
C ARG A 15 30.92 18.44 -11.98
N GLU A 16 32.05 18.40 -12.70
CA GLU A 16 33.20 19.26 -12.44
C GLU A 16 32.87 20.74 -12.73
N ALA A 17 32.17 21.02 -13.85
CA ALA A 17 31.73 22.36 -14.19
C ALA A 17 30.71 22.94 -13.21
N THR A 18 29.82 22.10 -12.65
CA THR A 18 28.83 22.51 -11.63
C THR A 18 29.51 22.78 -10.29
N TYR A 19 30.47 21.94 -9.90
CA TYR A 19 31.14 22.04 -8.61
C TYR A 19 32.10 23.24 -8.53
N ASN A 20 32.78 23.57 -9.63
CA ASN A 20 33.72 24.70 -9.69
C ASN A 20 33.10 25.98 -10.28
N TYR A 21 31.79 25.99 -10.59
CA TYR A 21 31.11 27.09 -11.31
C TYR A 21 31.31 28.45 -10.64
N SER A 22 31.09 28.53 -9.32
CA SER A 22 31.21 29.77 -8.55
C SER A 22 32.65 30.27 -8.42
N ILE A 23 33.64 29.37 -8.59
CA ILE A 23 35.07 29.68 -8.57
C ILE A 23 35.52 30.18 -9.94
N TRP A 24 35.02 29.57 -11.02
CA TRP A 24 35.39 29.94 -12.40
C TRP A 24 34.61 31.14 -12.93
N PHE A 25 33.39 31.36 -12.43
CA PHE A 25 32.50 32.46 -12.85
C PHE A 25 31.89 33.19 -11.63
N PRO A 26 32.73 33.86 -10.82
CA PRO A 26 32.24 34.59 -9.65
C PRO A 26 31.34 35.75 -10.08
N GLY A 27 30.08 35.73 -9.64
CA GLY A 27 29.11 36.81 -9.85
C GLY A 27 28.11 36.63 -11.01
N ALA A 28 28.09 35.49 -11.69
CA ALA A 28 27.05 35.19 -12.69
C ALA A 28 25.79 34.60 -12.04
N GLU A 29 24.60 35.14 -12.37
CA GLU A 29 23.31 34.54 -11.98
C GLU A 29 23.09 33.23 -12.73
N SER A 30 22.66 32.20 -11.99
CA SER A 30 22.67 30.78 -12.35
C SER A 30 21.91 30.40 -13.62
N PHE A 31 22.56 29.63 -14.52
CA PHE A 31 22.32 28.20 -14.82
C PHE A 31 22.95 27.85 -16.19
N LEU A 32 23.72 26.76 -16.26
CA LEU A 32 24.38 26.29 -17.49
C LEU A 32 23.35 25.72 -18.49
N CYS A 33 22.93 26.51 -19.48
CA CYS A 33 21.87 26.09 -20.42
C CYS A 33 22.34 25.35 -21.69
N THR A 34 23.62 25.44 -22.10
CA THR A 34 24.11 24.72 -23.29
C THR A 34 25.62 24.53 -23.29
N PHE A 35 26.10 23.44 -23.90
CA PHE A 35 27.50 23.29 -24.26
C PHE A 35 27.69 22.61 -25.62
N ASN A 36 28.87 22.84 -26.19
CA ASN A 36 29.29 22.31 -27.49
C ASN A 36 29.84 20.89 -27.34
N ILE A 37 29.39 19.96 -28.18
CA ILE A 37 29.96 18.61 -28.23
C ILE A 37 31.04 18.57 -29.31
N GLY A 38 32.30 18.60 -28.86
CA GLY A 38 33.51 18.61 -29.71
C GLY A 38 33.65 19.87 -30.59
N ASP A 39 34.63 19.86 -31.50
CA ASP A 39 34.91 20.97 -32.44
C ASP A 39 33.84 21.16 -33.52
N THR A 40 32.74 20.40 -33.46
CA THR A 40 31.72 20.36 -34.52
C THR A 40 30.62 21.43 -34.39
N GLY A 41 30.66 22.27 -33.36
CA GLY A 41 29.71 23.39 -33.19
C GLY A 41 28.27 22.99 -32.86
N LYS A 42 27.98 21.71 -32.59
CA LYS A 42 26.65 21.24 -32.18
C LYS A 42 26.42 21.47 -30.68
N LYS A 43 25.44 22.31 -30.34
CA LYS A 43 24.96 22.55 -28.98
C LYS A 43 23.86 21.57 -28.62
N ARG A 44 23.92 20.95 -27.43
CA ARG A 44 22.77 20.23 -26.85
C ARG A 44 22.21 21.00 -25.65
N ASP A 45 20.89 21.04 -25.58
CA ASP A 45 20.11 21.74 -24.55
C ASP A 45 19.74 20.76 -23.42
N PHE A 46 20.11 21.10 -22.19
CA PHE A 46 19.80 20.29 -21.00
C PHE A 46 18.34 20.41 -20.56
N ASN A 47 17.63 21.45 -20.97
CA ASN A 47 16.23 21.68 -20.59
C ASN A 47 15.32 20.56 -21.05
N GLN A 48 15.62 19.91 -22.18
CA GLN A 48 14.81 18.80 -22.71
C GLN A 48 14.94 17.53 -21.88
N LEU A 49 16.11 17.26 -21.28
CA LEU A 49 16.32 16.11 -20.40
C LEU A 49 15.66 16.32 -19.02
N ILE A 50 15.73 17.55 -18.49
CA ILE A 50 15.05 17.91 -17.25
C ILE A 50 13.53 17.91 -17.47
N ALA A 51 13.04 18.49 -18.56
CA ALA A 51 11.63 18.45 -18.93
C ALA A 51 11.12 17.01 -19.11
N PHE A 52 11.90 16.14 -19.77
CA PHE A 52 11.56 14.73 -19.91
C PHE A 52 11.54 13.98 -18.57
N ALA A 53 12.47 14.26 -17.66
CA ALA A 53 12.49 13.66 -16.33
C ALA A 53 11.32 14.15 -15.45
N VAL A 54 10.97 15.44 -15.56
CA VAL A 54 9.80 16.05 -14.90
C VAL A 54 8.50 15.50 -15.47
N GLU A 55 8.38 15.37 -16.79
CA GLU A 55 7.23 14.78 -17.49
C GLU A 55 7.06 13.29 -17.11
N GLN A 56 8.14 12.52 -17.05
CA GLN A 56 8.12 11.14 -16.57
C GLN A 56 7.72 11.03 -15.09
N ALA A 57 8.12 11.99 -14.25
CA ALA A 57 7.76 12.02 -12.84
C ALA A 57 6.29 12.42 -12.64
N GLN A 58 5.80 13.41 -13.40
CA GLN A 58 4.40 13.84 -13.42
C GLN A 58 3.48 12.71 -13.93
N ASN A 59 3.87 12.04 -15.00
CA ASN A 59 3.14 10.90 -15.57
C ASN A 59 3.00 9.75 -14.55
N LYS A 60 4.04 9.47 -13.74
CA LYS A 60 3.97 8.43 -12.69
C LYS A 60 3.02 8.79 -11.55
N THR A 61 3.01 10.04 -11.10
CA THR A 61 2.06 10.51 -10.07
C THR A 61 0.63 10.52 -10.60
N GLU A 62 0.41 10.91 -11.85
CA GLU A 62 -0.90 10.83 -12.52
C GLU A 62 -1.40 9.39 -12.63
N VAL A 63 -0.53 8.44 -13.02
CA VAL A 63 -0.86 7.01 -13.06
C VAL A 63 -1.30 6.47 -11.69
N LEU A 64 -0.60 6.86 -10.61
CA LEU A 64 -0.95 6.44 -9.26
C LEU A 64 -2.27 7.07 -8.77
N ASN A 65 -2.53 8.33 -9.13
CA ASN A 65 -3.81 8.99 -8.85
C ASN A 65 -4.98 8.33 -9.59
N VAL A 66 -4.77 7.94 -10.85
CA VAL A 66 -5.75 7.19 -11.64
C VAL A 66 -5.99 5.79 -11.05
N TYR A 67 -4.92 5.09 -10.64
CA TYR A 67 -5.04 3.80 -9.95
C TYR A 67 -5.85 3.88 -8.64
N ALA A 68 -5.72 4.97 -7.90
CA ALA A 68 -6.50 5.19 -6.67
C ALA A 68 -8.01 5.37 -6.94
N GLN A 69 -8.38 5.85 -8.14
CA GLN A 69 -9.77 6.12 -8.52
C GLN A 69 -10.43 4.95 -9.27
N THR A 70 -9.61 4.14 -9.95
CA THR A 70 -10.03 3.04 -10.81
C THR A 70 -9.14 1.86 -10.44
N SER A 71 -9.70 0.87 -9.72
CA SER A 71 -8.97 -0.29 -9.17
C SER A 71 -8.38 -1.18 -10.28
N PHE A 72 -7.32 -0.71 -10.93
CA PHE A 72 -6.62 -1.45 -11.96
C PHE A 72 -5.80 -2.60 -11.35
N PRO A 73 -5.46 -3.64 -12.13
CA PRO A 73 -4.55 -4.67 -11.67
C PRO A 73 -3.15 -4.11 -11.39
N LEU A 74 -2.48 -4.63 -10.35
CA LEU A 74 -1.09 -4.30 -10.03
C LEU A 74 -0.13 -4.64 -11.18
N GLY A 75 -0.47 -5.62 -12.03
CA GLY A 75 0.27 -5.95 -13.24
C GLY A 75 0.44 -4.73 -14.16
N LEU A 76 -0.66 -4.02 -14.45
CA LEU A 76 -0.66 -2.81 -15.27
C LEU A 76 0.18 -1.71 -14.61
N LEU A 77 -0.03 -1.48 -13.30
CA LEU A 77 0.71 -0.47 -12.56
C LEU A 77 2.22 -0.77 -12.53
N SER A 78 2.60 -2.03 -12.36
CA SER A 78 4.00 -2.46 -12.35
C SER A 78 4.68 -2.21 -13.70
N LYS A 79 3.98 -2.45 -14.81
CA LYS A 79 4.46 -2.18 -16.16
C LYS A 79 4.65 -0.68 -16.40
N LEU A 80 3.68 0.15 -16.02
CA LEU A 80 3.74 1.60 -16.19
C LEU A 80 4.86 2.24 -15.36
N LEU A 81 5.09 1.74 -14.14
CA LEU A 81 6.14 2.25 -13.26
C LEU A 81 7.53 1.66 -13.56
N GLY A 82 7.60 0.58 -14.34
CA GLY A 82 8.83 -0.18 -14.59
C GLY A 82 9.35 -0.90 -13.34
N LEU A 83 8.43 -1.37 -12.48
CA LEU A 83 8.73 -2.00 -11.19
C LEU A 83 8.28 -3.47 -11.18
N ASN A 84 8.81 -4.25 -10.23
CA ASN A 84 8.24 -5.57 -9.91
C ASN A 84 7.08 -5.43 -8.92
N ILE A 85 6.21 -6.43 -8.83
CA ILE A 85 5.00 -6.39 -7.97
C ILE A 85 5.31 -6.02 -6.50
N PRO A 86 6.31 -6.63 -5.82
CA PRO A 86 6.64 -6.24 -4.46
C PRO A 86 7.04 -4.76 -4.29
N ASP A 87 7.77 -4.20 -5.26
CA ASP A 87 8.16 -2.78 -5.26
C ASP A 87 6.97 -1.88 -5.63
N THR A 88 6.10 -2.31 -6.56
CA THR A 88 4.84 -1.61 -6.89
C THR A 88 3.91 -1.52 -5.69
N ILE A 89 3.76 -2.61 -4.93
CA ILE A 89 2.97 -2.62 -3.69
C ILE A 89 3.56 -1.63 -2.67
N ASN A 90 4.89 -1.62 -2.52
CA ASN A 90 5.56 -0.67 -1.62
C ASN A 90 5.28 0.79 -2.00
N VAL A 91 5.33 1.11 -3.31
CA VAL A 91 5.04 2.45 -3.81
C VAL A 91 3.57 2.82 -3.55
N ALA A 92 2.64 1.96 -3.96
CA ALA A 92 1.19 2.18 -3.80
C ALA A 92 0.76 2.34 -2.33
N VAL A 93 1.51 1.75 -1.39
CA VAL A 93 1.30 1.85 0.06
C VAL A 93 1.96 3.09 0.69
N SER A 94 2.96 3.68 0.01
CA SER A 94 3.83 4.71 0.58
C SER A 94 3.32 6.14 0.39
N GLU A 95 2.52 6.43 -0.64
CA GLU A 95 2.07 7.79 -0.92
C GLU A 95 0.89 8.22 -0.03
N GLN A 96 1.05 9.33 0.69
CA GLN A 96 0.10 9.81 1.71
C GLN A 96 -0.82 10.93 1.24
N SER A 97 -0.56 11.57 0.10
CA SER A 97 -1.11 12.90 -0.21
C SER A 97 -2.46 12.91 -0.93
N ALA A 98 -2.95 11.80 -1.50
CA ALA A 98 -4.29 11.76 -2.09
C ALA A 98 -4.85 10.34 -2.21
N GLY A 99 -5.42 9.80 -1.13
CA GLY A 99 -6.31 8.63 -1.23
C GLY A 99 -5.72 7.33 -1.78
N GLN A 100 -4.39 7.22 -1.88
CA GLN A 100 -3.73 6.02 -2.39
C GLN A 100 -3.72 4.93 -1.34
N LYS A 101 -4.42 3.86 -1.69
CA LYS A 101 -4.92 2.87 -0.77
C LYS A 101 -5.00 1.58 -1.57
N LEU A 102 -4.07 0.65 -1.35
CA LEU A 102 -4.25 -0.71 -1.88
C LEU A 102 -5.47 -1.30 -1.19
N ALA A 103 -6.56 -1.22 -1.89
CA ALA A 103 -7.82 -1.80 -1.50
C ALA A 103 -7.62 -3.32 -1.51
N VAL A 104 -7.92 -4.00 -0.39
CA VAL A 104 -7.83 -5.47 -0.24
C VAL A 104 -9.20 -6.13 -0.44
N ARG A 105 -10.25 -5.30 -0.43
CA ARG A 105 -11.65 -5.70 -0.60
C ARG A 105 -12.47 -4.53 -1.15
N HIS A 106 -13.43 -4.81 -2.02
CA HIS A 106 -14.35 -3.79 -2.50
C HIS A 106 -15.32 -3.37 -1.39
N GLN A 107 -15.57 -2.07 -1.29
CA GLN A 107 -16.43 -1.48 -0.25
C GLN A 107 -17.88 -1.98 -0.30
N ASP A 108 -18.36 -2.34 -1.49
CA ASP A 108 -19.74 -2.78 -1.73
C ASP A 108 -19.92 -4.31 -1.65
N GLU A 109 -18.86 -5.06 -1.32
CA GLU A 109 -18.99 -6.51 -1.18
C GLU A 109 -19.73 -6.88 0.10
N PRO A 110 -20.69 -7.82 0.03
CA PRO A 110 -21.42 -8.27 1.20
C PRO A 110 -20.44 -8.76 2.28
N PRO A 111 -20.79 -8.63 3.58
CA PRO A 111 -19.94 -9.07 4.67
C PRO A 111 -19.51 -10.52 4.45
N PHE A 112 -18.23 -10.82 4.73
CA PHE A 112 -17.65 -12.14 4.50
C PHE A 112 -18.50 -13.21 5.19
N ASP A 113 -19.17 -14.04 4.38
CA ASP A 113 -19.91 -15.19 4.87
C ASP A 113 -18.99 -16.40 4.91
N CYS A 114 -18.56 -16.71 6.13
CA CYS A 114 -17.71 -17.84 6.41
C CYS A 114 -18.38 -19.19 6.14
N ASN A 115 -19.70 -19.29 6.26
CA ASN A 115 -20.40 -20.54 6.04
C ASN A 115 -20.43 -20.86 4.54
N ALA A 116 -20.71 -19.87 3.71
CA ALA A 116 -20.61 -20.00 2.25
C ALA A 116 -19.19 -20.37 1.80
N THR A 117 -18.16 -19.75 2.40
CA THR A 117 -16.75 -19.94 2.03
C THR A 117 -16.14 -21.23 2.60
N SER A 118 -16.63 -21.71 3.76
CA SER A 118 -16.14 -22.94 4.41
C SER A 118 -16.41 -24.21 3.60
N THR A 119 -17.47 -24.22 2.80
CA THR A 119 -17.83 -25.30 1.88
C THR A 119 -16.97 -25.33 0.61
N ILE A 120 -16.13 -24.32 0.35
CA ILE A 120 -15.52 -24.08 -0.97
C ILE A 120 -13.98 -24.13 -0.95
N ALA A 121 -13.30 -23.92 0.17
CA ALA A 121 -11.82 -23.85 0.17
C ALA A 121 -11.16 -25.07 0.83
N GLU A 122 -11.13 -26.21 0.13
CA GLU A 122 -10.10 -27.23 0.37
C GLU A 122 -8.76 -26.81 -0.27
N GLN A 123 -8.82 -26.09 -1.40
CA GLN A 123 -7.65 -25.62 -2.15
C GLN A 123 -7.73 -24.12 -2.44
N ILE A 124 -6.63 -23.42 -2.19
CA ILE A 124 -6.47 -21.98 -2.46
C ILE A 124 -5.27 -21.78 -3.37
N VAL A 125 -5.45 -21.03 -4.46
CA VAL A 125 -4.38 -20.62 -5.36
C VAL A 125 -3.86 -19.25 -4.93
N VAL A 126 -2.58 -19.18 -4.58
CA VAL A 126 -1.95 -17.99 -4.04
C VAL A 126 -1.29 -17.17 -5.15
N THR A 127 -1.59 -15.87 -5.19
CA THR A 127 -1.04 -14.90 -6.15
C THR A 127 0.17 -14.14 -5.62
N ARG A 128 0.77 -13.30 -6.48
CA ARG A 128 1.92 -12.46 -6.13
C ARG A 128 1.62 -11.49 -4.98
N SER A 129 0.48 -10.81 -5.03
CA SER A 129 0.08 -9.84 -3.99
C SER A 129 -0.16 -10.53 -2.65
N ALA A 130 -0.80 -11.70 -2.64
CA ALA A 130 -1.03 -12.48 -1.42
C ALA A 130 0.28 -12.92 -0.75
N VAL A 131 1.30 -13.37 -1.51
CA VAL A 131 2.61 -13.72 -0.93
C VAL A 131 3.32 -12.51 -0.35
N VAL A 132 3.22 -11.34 -0.99
CA VAL A 132 3.81 -10.10 -0.47
C VAL A 132 3.17 -9.73 0.87
N THR A 133 1.85 -9.91 1.00
CA THR A 133 1.16 -9.68 2.27
C THR A 133 1.50 -10.73 3.31
N MET A 134 1.49 -12.01 2.95
CA MET A 134 1.80 -13.13 3.84
C MET A 134 3.23 -13.07 4.38
N SER A 135 4.19 -12.55 3.61
CA SER A 135 5.56 -12.37 4.10
C SER A 135 5.66 -11.32 5.21
N ARG A 136 4.71 -10.38 5.27
CA ARG A 136 4.72 -9.21 6.15
C ARG A 136 3.71 -9.29 7.30
N VAL A 137 2.68 -10.12 7.18
CA VAL A 137 1.65 -10.32 8.21
C VAL A 137 1.86 -11.67 8.88
N SER A 138 2.15 -11.64 10.18
CA SER A 138 2.55 -12.80 10.96
C SER A 138 1.44 -13.86 11.04
N ALA A 139 0.20 -13.43 11.29
CA ALA A 139 -0.96 -14.31 11.41
C ALA A 139 -1.21 -15.15 10.15
N LEU A 140 -0.94 -14.60 8.96
CA LEU A 140 -1.17 -15.27 7.68
C LEU A 140 -0.24 -16.46 7.46
N ARG A 141 0.94 -16.51 8.09
CA ARG A 141 1.87 -17.63 7.92
C ARG A 141 1.31 -18.96 8.40
N LYS A 142 0.41 -18.93 9.39
CA LYS A 142 -0.27 -20.12 9.91
C LYS A 142 -1.17 -20.79 8.89
N VAL A 143 -1.57 -20.10 7.81
CA VAL A 143 -2.37 -20.70 6.74
C VAL A 143 -1.62 -21.81 6.00
N LEU A 144 -0.28 -21.74 5.96
CA LEU A 144 0.58 -22.75 5.34
C LEU A 144 0.50 -24.11 6.06
N GLU A 145 0.11 -24.11 7.34
CA GLU A 145 0.09 -25.32 8.18
C GLU A 145 -1.28 -26.03 8.14
N VAL A 146 -2.32 -25.35 7.66
CA VAL A 146 -3.72 -25.75 7.88
C VAL A 146 -4.58 -25.82 6.62
N THR A 147 -4.05 -25.36 5.48
CA THR A 147 -4.78 -25.31 4.20
C THR A 147 -3.86 -25.75 3.07
N GLU A 148 -4.38 -26.51 2.10
CA GLU A 148 -3.62 -26.82 0.89
C GLU A 148 -3.54 -25.57 0.01
N LEU A 149 -2.34 -25.00 -0.08
CA LEU A 149 -2.07 -23.83 -0.90
C LEU A 149 -1.29 -24.23 -2.14
N ALA A 150 -1.79 -23.83 -3.30
CA ALA A 150 -1.15 -24.05 -4.58
C ALA A 150 -0.70 -22.74 -5.22
N SER A 151 0.28 -22.81 -6.11
CA SER A 151 0.59 -21.71 -7.03
C SER A 151 1.24 -22.21 -8.31
N SER A 152 1.41 -21.33 -9.28
CA SER A 152 2.00 -21.69 -10.57
C SER A 152 3.53 -21.80 -10.48
N VAL A 153 4.12 -22.73 -11.23
CA VAL A 153 5.59 -22.81 -11.41
C VAL A 153 6.16 -21.49 -11.98
N SER A 154 5.39 -20.78 -12.81
CA SER A 154 5.78 -19.45 -13.31
C SER A 154 6.05 -18.46 -12.17
N PHE A 155 5.26 -18.51 -11.10
CA PHE A 155 5.49 -17.65 -9.95
C PHE A 155 6.78 -18.00 -9.21
N ALA A 156 7.07 -19.30 -9.04
CA ALA A 156 8.33 -19.72 -8.41
C ALA A 156 9.56 -19.19 -9.16
N HIS A 157 9.55 -19.23 -10.50
CA HIS A 157 10.62 -18.65 -11.31
C HIS A 157 10.70 -17.13 -11.16
N GLU A 158 9.57 -16.42 -11.14
CA GLU A 158 9.56 -14.97 -10.94
C GLU A 158 10.11 -14.58 -9.56
N ALA A 159 9.71 -15.30 -8.50
CA ALA A 159 10.22 -15.07 -7.14
C ALA A 159 11.73 -15.31 -7.02
N GLN A 160 12.28 -16.28 -7.75
CA GLN A 160 13.73 -16.49 -7.85
C GLN A 160 14.44 -15.30 -8.51
N GLU A 161 13.88 -14.77 -9.60
CA GLU A 161 14.43 -13.59 -10.28
C GLU A 161 14.35 -12.34 -9.39
N TRP A 162 13.32 -12.20 -8.55
CA TRP A 162 13.25 -11.12 -7.55
C TRP A 162 14.43 -11.18 -6.56
N VAL A 163 14.75 -12.36 -6.03
CA VAL A 163 15.89 -12.54 -5.11
C VAL A 163 17.21 -12.26 -5.83
N LYS A 164 17.36 -12.74 -7.06
CA LYS A 164 18.56 -12.52 -7.87
C LYS A 164 18.77 -11.05 -8.19
N GLN A 165 17.71 -10.32 -8.56
CA GLN A 165 17.77 -8.88 -8.80
C GLN A 165 18.09 -8.13 -7.50
N ALA A 166 17.47 -8.47 -6.37
CA ALA A 166 17.78 -7.84 -5.09
C ALA A 166 19.25 -8.07 -4.65
N LYS A 167 19.79 -9.27 -4.89
CA LYS A 167 21.21 -9.55 -4.65
C LYS A 167 22.11 -8.75 -5.60
N LYS A 168 21.73 -8.62 -6.87
CA LYS A 168 22.46 -7.78 -7.84
C LYS A 168 22.49 -6.32 -7.39
N ASP A 169 21.34 -5.77 -6.99
CA ASP A 169 21.22 -4.42 -6.44
C ASP A 169 22.10 -4.25 -5.20
N LEU A 170 22.09 -5.22 -4.27
CA LEU A 170 22.93 -5.17 -3.06
C LEU A 170 24.42 -5.03 -3.38
N HIS A 171 24.93 -5.73 -4.39
CA HIS A 171 26.36 -5.67 -4.73
C HIS A 171 26.72 -4.50 -5.64
N GLY A 172 25.79 -4.05 -6.50
CA GLY A 172 26.04 -3.00 -7.48
C GLY A 172 25.62 -1.59 -7.05
N GLY A 173 24.82 -1.49 -5.99
CA GLY A 173 24.02 -0.29 -5.73
C GLY A 173 22.86 -0.17 -6.74
N VAL A 174 21.90 0.69 -6.43
CA VAL A 174 20.75 0.91 -7.30
C VAL A 174 20.20 2.32 -7.11
N THR A 175 19.78 2.96 -8.19
CA THR A 175 18.96 4.17 -8.13
C THR A 175 17.50 3.75 -8.19
N ARG A 176 16.76 4.02 -7.10
CA ARG A 176 15.33 3.73 -6.99
C ARG A 176 14.53 5.02 -7.04
N PHE A 177 13.31 4.90 -7.53
CA PHE A 177 12.32 5.96 -7.37
C PHE A 177 11.82 5.97 -5.93
N GLY A 178 11.69 7.16 -5.36
CA GLY A 178 11.11 7.39 -4.05
C GLY A 178 10.36 8.72 -4.04
N VAL A 179 9.89 9.10 -2.87
CA VAL A 179 9.25 10.40 -2.63
C VAL A 179 9.95 11.09 -1.48
N ASP A 180 10.12 12.41 -1.58
CA ASP A 180 10.64 13.21 -0.47
C ASP A 180 9.58 13.41 0.62
N GLY A 181 9.94 14.07 1.72
CA GLY A 181 9.03 14.37 2.83
C GLY A 181 7.85 15.28 2.46
N GLN A 182 7.83 15.84 1.25
CA GLN A 182 6.75 16.65 0.68
C GLN A 182 6.02 15.92 -0.46
N HIS A 183 6.29 14.62 -0.64
CA HIS A 183 5.71 13.77 -1.67
C HIS A 183 6.12 14.13 -3.10
N ASN A 184 7.23 14.85 -3.27
CA ASN A 184 7.79 15.05 -4.60
C ASN A 184 8.57 13.80 -5.02
N PRO A 185 8.41 13.34 -6.27
CA PRO A 185 9.15 12.21 -6.79
C PRO A 185 10.65 12.52 -6.85
N ILE A 186 11.46 11.66 -6.23
CA ILE A 186 12.92 11.77 -6.20
C ILE A 186 13.59 10.46 -6.63
N SER A 187 14.76 10.57 -7.23
CA SER A 187 15.63 9.42 -7.47
C SER A 187 16.58 9.27 -6.28
N ILE A 188 16.47 8.15 -5.57
CA ILE A 188 17.30 7.81 -4.41
C ILE A 188 18.35 6.80 -4.88
N SER A 189 19.60 7.25 -4.96
CA SER A 189 20.73 6.34 -5.14
C SER A 189 21.07 5.67 -3.81
N ILE A 190 21.03 4.35 -3.81
CA ILE A 190 21.38 3.50 -2.67
C ILE A 190 22.69 2.82 -3.02
N GLU A 191 23.72 3.04 -2.20
CA GLU A 191 25.04 2.47 -2.43
C GLU A 191 25.05 0.95 -2.25
N ALA A 192 26.05 0.30 -2.84
CA ALA A 192 26.29 -1.12 -2.63
C ALA A 192 26.48 -1.43 -1.13
N ASN A 193 25.97 -2.58 -0.69
CA ASN A 193 26.00 -3.09 0.68
C ASN A 193 25.22 -2.25 1.72
N ASP A 194 24.42 -1.27 1.30
CA ASP A 194 23.54 -0.52 2.19
C ASP A 194 22.54 -1.44 2.92
N SER A 195 22.32 -1.18 4.21
CA SER A 195 21.39 -1.91 5.08
C SER A 195 19.97 -2.03 4.49
N ARG A 196 19.51 -1.03 3.73
CA ARG A 196 18.21 -1.03 3.04
C ARG A 196 18.14 -2.10 1.96
N LEU A 197 19.22 -2.30 1.21
CA LEU A 197 19.31 -3.35 0.19
C LEU A 197 19.40 -4.73 0.85
N GLN A 198 20.08 -4.85 2.00
CA GLN A 198 20.10 -6.09 2.78
C GLN A 198 18.70 -6.47 3.28
N ALA A 199 17.93 -5.48 3.75
CA ALA A 199 16.54 -5.67 4.15
C ALA A 199 15.67 -6.14 2.96
N ILE A 200 15.86 -5.57 1.76
CA ILE A 200 15.16 -6.00 0.55
C ILE A 200 15.53 -7.44 0.18
N VAL A 201 16.81 -7.83 0.23
CA VAL A 201 17.23 -9.22 -0.02
C VAL A 201 16.55 -10.17 0.98
N THR A 202 16.49 -9.78 2.25
CA THR A 202 15.82 -10.56 3.30
C THR A 202 14.33 -10.71 3.02
N ASP A 203 13.64 -9.62 2.67
CA ASP A 203 12.21 -9.60 2.32
C ASP A 203 11.92 -10.50 1.11
N ARG A 204 12.69 -10.37 0.01
CA ARG A 204 12.52 -11.20 -1.20
C ARG A 204 12.83 -12.67 -0.93
N THR A 205 13.80 -12.97 -0.08
CA THR A 205 14.12 -14.35 0.32
C THR A 205 12.98 -14.96 1.14
N ALA A 206 12.38 -14.20 2.06
CA ALA A 206 11.21 -14.65 2.81
C ALA A 206 10.02 -14.96 1.89
N MET A 207 9.76 -14.11 0.88
CA MET A 207 8.74 -14.36 -0.14
C MET A 207 9.02 -15.64 -0.93
N LEU A 208 10.26 -15.85 -1.39
CA LEU A 208 10.64 -17.07 -2.10
C LEU A 208 10.44 -18.33 -1.24
N ASN A 209 10.80 -18.28 0.04
CA ASN A 209 10.60 -19.40 0.96
C ASN A 209 9.12 -19.75 1.12
N ILE A 210 8.24 -18.75 1.16
CA ILE A 210 6.78 -18.97 1.17
C ILE A 210 6.36 -19.67 -0.12
N VAL A 211 6.76 -19.16 -1.29
CA VAL A 211 6.40 -19.74 -2.59
C VAL A 211 6.89 -21.19 -2.70
N GLN A 212 8.08 -21.49 -2.20
CA GLN A 212 8.65 -22.85 -2.19
C GLN A 212 7.93 -23.80 -1.22
N ALA A 213 7.22 -23.29 -0.22
CA ALA A 213 6.37 -24.08 0.66
C ALA A 213 5.00 -24.39 0.05
N LEU A 214 4.61 -23.71 -1.04
CA LEU A 214 3.36 -23.97 -1.75
C LEU A 214 3.48 -25.21 -2.64
N LYS A 215 2.35 -25.84 -2.92
CA LYS A 215 2.26 -26.86 -3.97
C LYS A 215 2.37 -26.19 -5.33
N LEU A 216 3.51 -26.39 -6.01
CA LEU A 216 3.76 -25.79 -7.32
C LEU A 216 3.17 -26.66 -8.42
N GLU A 217 2.24 -26.08 -9.18
CA GLU A 217 1.59 -26.75 -10.30
C GLU A 217 2.02 -26.14 -11.64
N ALA A 218 2.34 -27.02 -12.59
CA ALA A 218 2.69 -26.63 -13.93
C ALA A 218 1.41 -26.47 -14.75
N ILE A 219 1.04 -25.23 -15.05
CA ILE A 219 0.05 -24.93 -16.08
C ILE A 219 0.79 -24.34 -17.28
N PRO A 220 0.76 -25.02 -18.44
CA PRO A 220 1.26 -24.45 -19.67
C PRO A 220 0.55 -23.12 -19.95
N TYR A 221 1.31 -22.05 -20.16
CA TYR A 221 0.77 -20.75 -20.60
C TYR A 221 -0.11 -20.86 -21.86
N SER A 222 0.12 -21.91 -22.67
CA SER A 222 -0.71 -22.26 -23.83
C SER A 222 -2.13 -22.73 -23.47
N GLN A 223 -2.33 -23.42 -22.34
CA GLN A 223 -3.66 -23.78 -21.84
C GLN A 223 -4.36 -22.59 -21.19
N ALA A 224 -3.61 -21.74 -20.49
CA ALA A 224 -4.13 -20.46 -20.01
C ALA A 224 -4.63 -19.60 -21.20
N LYS A 225 -3.87 -19.59 -22.31
CA LYS A 225 -4.22 -18.92 -23.58
C LYS A 225 -5.48 -19.42 -24.29
N GLU A 226 -5.93 -20.64 -23.98
CA GLU A 226 -7.13 -21.23 -24.58
C GLU A 226 -8.41 -20.87 -23.81
N LEU A 227 -8.30 -20.26 -22.61
CA LEU A 227 -9.44 -19.61 -21.97
C LEU A 227 -9.90 -18.44 -22.85
N SER A 228 -11.20 -18.38 -23.15
CA SER A 228 -11.84 -17.28 -23.90
C SER A 228 -11.47 -15.90 -23.37
N GLU A 229 -11.20 -15.81 -22.06
CA GLU A 229 -10.86 -14.58 -21.35
C GLU A 229 -9.38 -14.21 -21.40
N PHE A 230 -8.50 -15.06 -21.92
CA PHE A 230 -7.06 -14.81 -21.85
C PHE A 230 -6.58 -13.62 -22.68
N LYS A 231 -7.23 -13.35 -23.82
CA LYS A 231 -6.98 -12.12 -24.59
C LYS A 231 -7.33 -10.87 -23.78
N LEU A 232 -8.42 -10.91 -23.01
CA LEU A 232 -8.81 -9.84 -22.10
C LEU A 232 -7.78 -9.68 -20.97
N LEU A 233 -7.23 -10.77 -20.41
CA LEU A 233 -6.16 -10.70 -19.40
C LEU A 233 -4.86 -10.07 -19.93
N GLU A 234 -4.52 -10.29 -21.21
CA GLU A 234 -3.41 -9.57 -21.88
C GLU A 234 -3.78 -8.09 -22.12
N GLU A 235 -5.02 -7.77 -22.50
CA GLU A 235 -5.51 -6.38 -22.67
C GLU A 235 -5.52 -5.59 -21.34
N PHE A 236 -5.82 -6.24 -20.22
CA PHE A 236 -5.77 -5.63 -18.88
C PHE A 236 -4.37 -5.62 -18.25
N GLU A 237 -3.35 -6.14 -18.95
CA GLU A 237 -1.95 -6.16 -18.51
C GLU A 237 -1.76 -6.81 -17.13
N VAL A 238 -2.56 -7.83 -16.82
CA VAL A 238 -2.54 -8.56 -15.53
C VAL A 238 -1.17 -9.19 -15.26
N GLY A 239 -0.44 -9.54 -16.33
CA GLY A 239 0.87 -10.16 -16.28
C GLY A 239 0.81 -11.68 -16.24
N LYS A 240 1.82 -12.31 -16.82
CA LYS A 240 1.83 -13.75 -17.14
C LYS A 240 1.62 -14.65 -15.92
N THR A 241 2.24 -14.29 -14.79
CA THR A 241 2.20 -15.10 -13.57
C THR A 241 0.83 -15.13 -12.93
N ASP A 242 0.15 -13.98 -12.81
CA ASP A 242 -1.20 -13.94 -12.24
C ASP A 242 -2.23 -14.51 -13.21
N ALA A 243 -2.02 -14.39 -14.53
CA ALA A 243 -2.85 -15.09 -15.52
C ALA A 243 -2.73 -16.62 -15.40
N CYS A 244 -1.53 -17.15 -15.15
CA CYS A 244 -1.36 -18.57 -14.82
C CYS A 244 -2.04 -18.95 -13.49
N GLY A 245 -2.08 -18.03 -12.51
CA GLY A 245 -2.80 -18.23 -11.24
C GLY A 245 -4.31 -18.31 -11.42
N ILE A 246 -4.90 -17.42 -12.24
CA ILE A 246 -6.31 -17.47 -12.64
C ILE A 246 -6.63 -18.81 -13.33
N ALA A 247 -5.82 -19.19 -14.33
CA ALA A 247 -6.02 -20.46 -15.02
C ALA A 247 -5.92 -21.67 -14.07
N LEU A 248 -5.02 -21.61 -13.08
CA LEU A 248 -4.91 -22.65 -12.05
C LEU A 248 -6.13 -22.72 -11.15
N ALA A 249 -6.63 -21.57 -10.71
CA ALA A 249 -7.84 -21.52 -9.90
C ALA A 249 -9.05 -22.08 -10.67
N SER A 250 -9.16 -21.77 -11.96
CA SER A 250 -10.20 -22.33 -12.84
C SER A 250 -10.07 -23.85 -13.01
N ASP A 251 -8.89 -24.36 -13.39
CA ASP A 251 -8.64 -25.81 -13.57
C ASP A 251 -8.98 -26.64 -12.33
N LYS A 252 -8.65 -26.10 -11.15
CA LYS A 252 -8.86 -26.79 -9.86
C LYS A 252 -10.22 -26.53 -9.22
N ASN A 253 -11.04 -25.65 -9.81
CA ASN A 253 -12.22 -25.11 -9.13
C ASN A 253 -11.87 -24.60 -7.71
N ALA A 254 -10.72 -23.92 -7.60
CA ALA A 254 -10.14 -23.43 -6.35
C ALA A 254 -10.39 -21.94 -6.18
N MET A 255 -10.29 -21.45 -4.94
CA MET A 255 -10.36 -20.00 -4.68
C MET A 255 -9.05 -19.32 -5.04
N LEU A 256 -9.12 -18.13 -5.61
CA LEU A 256 -7.95 -17.28 -5.88
C LEU A 256 -7.72 -16.33 -4.70
N TRP A 257 -6.58 -16.48 -4.02
CA TRP A 257 -6.17 -15.51 -2.99
C TRP A 257 -5.43 -14.35 -3.63
N ALA A 258 -6.08 -13.18 -3.65
CA ALA A 258 -5.53 -11.94 -4.21
C ALA A 258 -5.81 -10.74 -3.28
N ASP A 259 -4.75 -10.00 -2.95
CA ASP A 259 -4.86 -8.67 -2.31
C ASP A 259 -4.79 -7.53 -3.35
N ASP A 260 -4.74 -7.90 -4.62
CA ASP A 260 -4.89 -7.02 -5.77
C ASP A 260 -6.37 -7.02 -6.17
N LEU A 261 -7.09 -5.94 -5.87
CA LEU A 261 -8.51 -5.85 -6.21
C LEU A 261 -8.78 -5.84 -7.70
N GLY A 262 -7.90 -5.25 -8.52
CA GLY A 262 -8.09 -5.27 -9.96
C GLY A 262 -8.01 -6.69 -10.49
N LEU A 263 -7.05 -7.47 -9.98
CA LEU A 263 -6.95 -8.90 -10.28
C LEU A 263 -8.18 -9.67 -9.79
N ALA A 264 -8.63 -9.40 -8.56
CA ALA A 264 -9.78 -10.08 -7.97
C ALA A 264 -11.10 -9.78 -8.73
N ALA A 265 -11.32 -8.52 -9.11
CA ALA A 265 -12.46 -8.10 -9.91
C ALA A 265 -12.45 -8.78 -11.27
N ILE A 266 -11.30 -8.81 -11.94
CA ILE A 266 -11.17 -9.48 -13.24
C ILE A 266 -11.44 -10.98 -13.12
N ALA A 267 -10.86 -11.66 -12.14
CA ALA A 267 -11.07 -13.09 -11.94
C ALA A 267 -12.55 -13.44 -11.71
N LYS A 268 -13.26 -12.59 -10.97
CA LYS A 268 -14.69 -12.74 -10.68
C LYS A 268 -15.58 -12.43 -11.88
N GLU A 269 -15.34 -11.29 -12.55
CA GLU A 269 -16.20 -10.81 -13.65
C GLU A 269 -16.02 -11.63 -14.92
N TYR A 270 -14.79 -12.03 -15.24
CA TYR A 270 -14.48 -12.64 -16.52
C TYR A 270 -14.36 -14.17 -16.42
N SER A 271 -13.86 -14.71 -15.30
CA SER A 271 -13.58 -16.15 -15.18
C SER A 271 -14.46 -16.89 -14.16
N ASP A 272 -15.44 -16.21 -13.56
CA ASP A 272 -16.33 -16.74 -12.49
C ASP A 272 -15.56 -17.42 -11.33
N ILE A 273 -14.32 -16.97 -11.09
CA ILE A 273 -13.47 -17.51 -10.03
C ILE A 273 -13.81 -16.80 -8.73
N LYS A 274 -13.99 -17.58 -7.67
CA LYS A 274 -14.17 -17.06 -6.32
C LYS A 274 -12.84 -16.56 -5.79
N THR A 275 -12.85 -15.35 -5.24
CA THR A 275 -11.66 -14.69 -4.69
C THR A 275 -11.72 -14.63 -3.17
N ILE A 276 -10.55 -14.63 -2.53
CA ILE A 276 -10.40 -14.42 -1.09
C ILE A 276 -9.25 -13.43 -0.85
N SER A 277 -9.42 -12.53 0.12
CA SER A 277 -8.38 -11.57 0.47
C SER A 277 -7.64 -11.98 1.76
N SER A 278 -6.50 -11.36 2.04
CA SER A 278 -5.76 -11.57 3.29
C SER A 278 -6.58 -11.19 4.53
N PHE A 279 -7.48 -10.21 4.41
CA PHE A 279 -8.43 -9.89 5.47
C PHE A 279 -9.35 -11.09 5.77
N ASP A 280 -9.92 -11.68 4.72
CA ASP A 280 -10.85 -12.80 4.85
C ASP A 280 -10.12 -14.06 5.37
N VAL A 281 -8.87 -14.30 4.95
CA VAL A 281 -8.04 -15.39 5.46
C VAL A 281 -7.79 -15.26 6.97
N ILE A 282 -7.46 -14.05 7.46
CA ILE A 282 -7.28 -13.82 8.91
C ILE A 282 -8.55 -14.21 9.69
N ARG A 283 -9.73 -13.80 9.19
CA ARG A 283 -11.00 -14.14 9.84
C ARG A 283 -11.31 -15.63 9.77
N LEU A 284 -11.01 -16.27 8.65
CA LEU A 284 -11.16 -17.72 8.48
C LEU A 284 -10.29 -18.49 9.50
N LEU A 285 -9.03 -18.07 9.67
CA LEU A 285 -8.12 -18.66 10.66
C LEU A 285 -8.67 -18.52 12.09
N ARG A 286 -9.24 -17.34 12.42
CA ARG A 286 -9.86 -17.10 13.74
C ARG A 286 -11.05 -18.02 13.98
N GLN A 287 -11.93 -18.12 13.00
CA GLN A 287 -13.16 -18.91 13.09
C GLN A 287 -12.87 -20.41 13.20
N ARG A 288 -11.83 -20.88 12.51
CA ARG A 288 -11.31 -22.25 12.63
C ARG A 288 -10.55 -22.50 13.94
N GLY A 289 -10.37 -21.50 14.80
CA GLY A 289 -9.66 -21.62 16.06
C GLY A 289 -8.13 -21.76 15.93
N ILE A 290 -7.57 -21.46 14.75
CA ILE A 290 -6.13 -21.56 14.46
C ILE A 290 -5.37 -20.36 15.04
N ILE A 291 -6.04 -19.20 15.08
CA ILE A 291 -5.55 -18.01 15.76
C ILE A 291 -6.53 -17.55 16.83
N SER A 292 -5.98 -16.95 17.87
CA SER A 292 -6.72 -16.25 18.92
C SER A 292 -7.29 -14.92 18.40
N GLU A 293 -8.23 -14.34 19.15
CA GLU A 293 -8.77 -13.01 18.85
C GLU A 293 -7.70 -11.91 18.92
N ALA A 294 -6.72 -12.05 19.81
CA ALA A 294 -5.59 -11.13 19.90
C ALA A 294 -4.70 -11.19 18.65
N GLU A 295 -4.45 -12.39 18.13
CA GLU A 295 -3.69 -12.59 16.89
C GLU A 295 -4.45 -12.13 15.64
N GLU A 296 -5.78 -12.33 15.60
CA GLU A 296 -6.63 -11.74 14.56
C GLU A 296 -6.47 -10.22 14.54
N ARG A 297 -6.65 -9.57 15.70
CA ARG A 297 -6.48 -8.12 15.84
C ARG A 297 -5.09 -7.65 15.42
N ALA A 298 -4.04 -8.32 15.90
CA ALA A 298 -2.66 -7.99 15.52
C ALA A 298 -2.44 -8.09 14.00
N GLY A 299 -2.93 -9.15 13.36
CA GLY A 299 -2.83 -9.31 11.90
C GLY A 299 -3.60 -8.24 11.12
N LEU A 300 -4.80 -7.85 11.58
CA LEU A 300 -5.56 -6.75 10.98
C LEU A 300 -4.83 -5.41 11.14
N LEU A 301 -4.19 -5.17 12.29
CA LEU A 301 -3.35 -3.98 12.50
C LEU A 301 -2.11 -3.97 11.62
N GLU A 302 -1.47 -5.13 11.39
CA GLU A 302 -0.36 -5.25 10.45
C GLU A 302 -0.82 -4.89 9.03
N LEU A 303 -1.99 -5.37 8.57
CA LEU A 303 -2.57 -4.98 7.27
C LEU A 303 -2.77 -3.47 7.16
N VAL A 304 -3.43 -2.86 8.14
CA VAL A 304 -3.66 -1.40 8.14
C VAL A 304 -2.34 -0.63 8.21
N SER A 305 -1.38 -1.12 9.00
CA SER A 305 -0.04 -0.53 9.12
C SER A 305 0.73 -0.61 7.80
N LEU A 306 0.48 -1.64 7.00
CA LEU A 306 0.96 -1.80 5.63
C LEU A 306 0.15 -0.99 4.60
N GLY A 307 -0.76 -0.11 5.00
CA GLY A 307 -1.49 0.76 4.07
C GLY A 307 -2.52 0.05 3.20
N TYR A 308 -2.86 -1.20 3.54
CA TYR A 308 -4.01 -1.87 2.98
C TYR A 308 -5.29 -1.27 3.51
N VAL A 309 -6.24 -1.04 2.61
CA VAL A 309 -7.44 -0.25 2.87
C VAL A 309 -8.67 -1.09 2.55
N HIS A 310 -9.78 -0.73 3.22
CA HIS A 310 -11.03 -1.49 3.21
C HIS A 310 -10.87 -2.87 3.85
N CYS A 311 -10.00 -2.98 4.85
CA CYS A 311 -10.25 -3.86 5.97
C CYS A 311 -11.52 -3.33 6.66
N PRO A 312 -12.63 -4.10 6.77
CA PRO A 312 -13.75 -3.73 7.64
C PRO A 312 -13.27 -3.53 9.09
N THR A 313 -12.81 -2.32 9.40
CA THR A 313 -12.36 -1.93 10.72
C THR A 313 -13.60 -1.76 11.58
N ASN A 314 -13.68 -2.47 12.69
CA ASN A 314 -14.70 -2.23 13.70
C ASN A 314 -14.18 -1.20 14.72
N ILE A 315 -15.09 -0.64 15.52
CA ILE A 315 -14.76 0.32 16.57
C ILE A 315 -13.70 -0.26 17.53
N GLU A 316 -13.73 -1.57 17.79
CA GLU A 316 -12.78 -2.24 18.69
C GLU A 316 -11.34 -2.11 18.22
N LEU A 317 -11.06 -2.35 16.93
CA LEU A 317 -9.70 -2.24 16.39
C LEU A 317 -9.14 -0.83 16.55
N VAL A 318 -10.01 0.18 16.51
CA VAL A 318 -9.62 1.59 16.66
C VAL A 318 -9.39 1.93 18.10
N VAL A 319 -10.30 1.53 18.99
CA VAL A 319 -10.12 1.68 20.43
C VAL A 319 -8.82 1.00 20.87
N ASP A 320 -8.53 -0.20 20.38
CA ASP A 320 -7.30 -0.94 20.71
C ASP A 320 -6.03 -0.18 20.28
N VAL A 321 -6.02 0.39 19.07
CA VAL A 321 -4.92 1.25 18.59
C VAL A 321 -4.76 2.52 19.43
N MET A 322 -5.87 3.10 19.90
CA MET A 322 -5.83 4.32 20.71
C MET A 322 -5.43 4.07 22.17
N VAL A 323 -5.83 2.92 22.72
CA VAL A 323 -5.64 2.56 24.13
C VAL A 323 -4.29 1.85 24.32
N ASN A 324 -3.98 0.88 23.45
CA ASN A 324 -2.85 -0.03 23.59
C ASN A 324 -1.77 0.13 22.51
N GLY A 325 -2.03 0.90 21.45
CA GLY A 325 -1.13 1.02 20.31
C GLY A 325 0.14 1.81 20.60
N SER A 326 1.20 1.51 19.84
CA SER A 326 2.43 2.31 19.78
C SER A 326 2.10 3.75 19.36
N SER A 327 2.82 4.74 19.90
CA SER A 327 2.61 6.18 19.66
C SER A 327 2.72 6.66 18.20
N SER A 328 2.84 5.76 17.22
CA SER A 328 2.98 6.12 15.81
C SER A 328 1.68 6.69 15.25
N ASP A 329 1.67 7.99 15.00
CA ASP A 329 0.58 8.71 14.34
C ASP A 329 0.18 8.11 12.99
N ARG A 330 1.10 7.40 12.33
CA ARG A 330 0.85 6.77 11.04
C ARG A 330 -0.20 5.66 11.11
N VAL A 331 -0.13 4.77 12.11
CA VAL A 331 -1.08 3.65 12.25
C VAL A 331 -2.43 4.19 12.70
N THR A 332 -2.44 5.05 13.72
CA THR A 332 -3.62 5.81 14.17
C THR A 332 -4.35 6.47 12.99
N SER A 333 -3.62 7.22 12.16
CA SER A 333 -4.18 7.93 11.00
C SER A 333 -4.78 6.97 9.97
N ARG A 334 -4.11 5.85 9.66
CA ARG A 334 -4.57 4.84 8.69
C ARG A 334 -5.81 4.08 9.16
N VAL A 335 -5.87 3.77 10.46
CA VAL A 335 -7.02 3.11 11.08
C VAL A 335 -8.24 4.02 11.01
N LEU A 336 -8.08 5.31 11.34
CA LEU A 336 -9.13 6.31 11.20
C LEU A 336 -9.53 6.55 9.73
N ASP A 337 -8.57 6.53 8.81
CA ASP A 337 -8.81 6.58 7.36
C ASP A 337 -9.64 5.41 6.85
N THR A 338 -9.64 4.28 7.55
CA THR A 338 -10.44 3.11 7.16
C THR A 338 -11.85 3.20 7.72
N LEU A 339 -12.02 3.74 8.94
CA LEU A 339 -13.34 3.98 9.54
C LEU A 339 -14.12 5.14 8.93
N LEU A 340 -13.44 6.20 8.49
CA LEU A 340 -14.11 7.46 8.09
C LEU A 340 -14.34 7.55 6.57
N TYR A 341 -13.82 6.60 5.80
CA TYR A 341 -13.78 6.67 4.34
C TYR A 341 -14.68 5.62 3.65
N GLY A 342 -15.52 6.11 2.74
CA GLY A 342 -16.08 5.36 1.59
C GLY A 342 -17.41 4.61 1.75
N ILE A 343 -18.03 4.52 2.93
CA ILE A 343 -19.41 3.94 3.04
C ILE A 343 -20.27 4.70 4.05
N HIS A 344 -19.66 5.24 5.10
CA HIS A 344 -20.43 5.86 6.17
C HIS A 344 -21.00 7.21 5.74
N THR A 345 -22.28 7.42 6.06
CA THR A 345 -22.88 8.76 6.06
C THR A 345 -22.24 9.60 7.16
N MET A 346 -22.38 10.92 7.09
CA MET A 346 -21.90 11.82 8.14
C MET A 346 -22.43 11.40 9.52
N ASP A 347 -23.71 11.01 9.61
CA ASP A 347 -24.34 10.61 10.88
C ASP A 347 -23.77 9.28 11.40
N GLN A 348 -23.51 8.30 10.53
CA GLN A 348 -22.84 7.05 10.92
C GLN A 348 -21.42 7.29 11.42
N SER A 349 -20.66 8.16 10.74
CA SER A 349 -19.31 8.51 11.18
C SER A 349 -19.32 9.29 12.51
N ILE A 350 -20.29 10.17 12.73
CA ILE A 350 -20.47 10.85 14.02
C ILE A 350 -20.78 9.85 15.14
N GLU A 351 -21.65 8.87 14.88
CA GLU A 351 -21.94 7.82 15.86
C GLU A 351 -20.67 7.06 16.23
N MET A 352 -19.93 6.58 15.23
CA MET A 352 -18.68 5.83 15.42
C MET A 352 -17.64 6.65 16.16
N VAL A 353 -17.43 7.91 15.77
CA VAL A 353 -16.48 8.82 16.43
C VAL A 353 -16.87 9.06 17.88
N SER A 354 -18.15 9.33 18.16
CA SER A 354 -18.61 9.56 19.53
C SER A 354 -18.41 8.32 20.42
N GLU A 355 -18.61 7.12 19.87
CA GLU A 355 -18.37 5.86 20.57
C GLU A 355 -16.88 5.60 20.81
N ILE A 356 -16.01 5.89 19.82
CA ILE A 356 -14.55 5.79 19.98
C ILE A 356 -14.08 6.72 21.10
N LEU A 357 -14.50 8.00 21.06
CA LEU A 357 -14.16 8.96 22.09
C LEU A 357 -14.62 8.48 23.46
N TYR A 358 -15.86 7.98 23.56
CA TYR A 358 -16.41 7.47 24.81
C TYR A 358 -15.60 6.31 25.37
N ARG A 359 -15.32 5.27 24.56
CA ARG A 359 -14.59 4.09 25.01
C ARG A 359 -13.15 4.39 25.39
N VAL A 360 -12.45 5.21 24.61
CA VAL A 360 -11.09 5.64 24.94
C VAL A 360 -11.06 6.40 26.27
N ASN A 361 -12.05 7.27 26.52
CA ASN A 361 -12.13 8.03 27.78
C ASN A 361 -12.61 7.21 28.99
N CYS A 362 -13.26 6.06 28.75
CA CYS A 362 -13.61 5.11 29.80
C CYS A 362 -12.48 4.12 30.10
N ALA A 363 -11.47 4.02 29.22
CA ALA A 363 -10.32 3.16 29.45
C ALA A 363 -9.43 3.70 30.58
N GLN A 364 -8.97 2.82 31.46
CA GLN A 364 -8.15 3.20 32.63
C GLN A 364 -6.75 3.71 32.27
N LEU A 365 -6.26 3.37 31.08
CA LEU A 365 -4.95 3.75 30.57
C LEU A 365 -5.12 4.25 29.13
N THR A 366 -4.70 5.48 28.85
CA THR A 366 -4.64 6.02 27.49
C THR A 366 -3.22 6.48 27.23
N ILE A 367 -2.60 5.96 26.16
CA ILE A 367 -1.22 6.30 25.79
C ILE A 367 -1.16 7.69 25.11
N LYS A 368 -2.25 8.14 24.47
CA LYS A 368 -2.34 9.43 23.77
C LYS A 368 -3.14 10.46 24.54
N SER A 369 -2.82 11.75 24.34
CA SER A 369 -3.62 12.84 24.87
C SER A 369 -4.98 12.91 24.17
N ASN A 370 -6.06 13.13 24.91
CA ASN A 370 -7.41 13.25 24.36
C ASN A 370 -7.51 14.35 23.29
N ASP A 371 -6.80 15.47 23.47
CA ASP A 371 -6.81 16.59 22.52
C ASP A 371 -6.22 16.19 21.16
N GLU A 372 -5.12 15.44 21.16
CA GLU A 372 -4.46 14.98 19.95
C GLU A 372 -5.34 13.99 19.18
N LEU A 373 -5.97 13.05 19.87
CA LEU A 373 -6.92 12.11 19.26
C LEU A 373 -8.08 12.84 18.59
N ILE A 374 -8.71 13.77 19.32
CA ILE A 374 -9.82 14.57 18.80
C ILE A 374 -9.37 15.35 17.56
N ARG A 375 -8.19 15.99 17.60
CA ARG A 375 -7.65 16.73 16.45
C ARG A 375 -7.43 15.84 15.24
N VAL A 376 -6.83 14.66 15.40
CA VAL A 376 -6.61 13.73 14.27
C VAL A 376 -7.95 13.30 13.66
N ILE A 377 -8.92 12.91 14.48
CA ILE A 377 -10.26 12.53 14.01
C ILE A 377 -10.93 13.68 13.25
N LEU A 378 -10.94 14.88 13.83
CA LEU A 378 -11.60 16.03 13.22
C LEU A 378 -10.92 16.48 11.92
N ARG A 379 -9.59 16.40 11.82
CA ARG A 379 -8.87 16.62 10.54
C ARG A 379 -9.32 15.65 9.47
N LYS A 380 -9.47 14.37 9.80
CA LYS A 380 -9.95 13.34 8.85
C LYS A 380 -11.40 13.57 8.44
N MET A 381 -12.28 13.95 9.38
CA MET A 381 -13.66 14.32 9.04
C MET A 381 -13.72 15.55 8.12
N ASN A 382 -12.86 16.56 8.36
CA ASN A 382 -12.81 17.79 7.57
C ASN A 382 -12.34 17.57 6.12
N GLN A 383 -11.65 16.46 5.84
CA GLN A 383 -11.29 16.08 4.46
C GLN A 383 -12.52 15.69 3.62
N ARG A 384 -13.66 15.37 4.26
CA ARG A 384 -14.85 14.85 3.57
C ARG A 384 -16.10 15.70 3.73
N TRP A 385 -16.28 16.32 4.90
CA TRP A 385 -17.48 17.10 5.20
C TRP A 385 -17.12 18.50 5.66
N LEU A 386 -18.01 19.45 5.39
CA LEU A 386 -17.87 20.81 5.90
C LEU A 386 -17.97 20.83 7.42
N ILE A 387 -17.01 21.52 8.05
CA ILE A 387 -16.87 21.60 9.51
C ILE A 387 -18.11 22.13 10.23
N SER A 388 -18.83 23.05 9.60
CA SER A 388 -20.08 23.62 10.11
C SER A 388 -21.19 22.57 10.26
N TRP A 389 -21.16 21.48 9.49
CA TRP A 389 -22.23 20.48 9.46
C TRP A 389 -22.00 19.35 10.45
N TYR A 390 -20.77 18.81 10.51
CA TYR A 390 -20.48 17.71 11.43
C TYR A 390 -20.13 18.19 12.84
N GLY A 391 -19.56 19.39 13.01
CA GLY A 391 -19.11 19.89 14.32
C GLY A 391 -20.24 20.02 15.34
N ILE A 392 -21.38 20.60 14.95
CA ILE A 392 -22.55 20.78 15.82
C ILE A 392 -23.15 19.42 16.19
N LYS A 393 -23.36 18.55 15.19
CA LYS A 393 -23.93 17.21 15.38
C LYS A 393 -23.03 16.33 16.28
N LEU A 394 -21.70 16.41 16.10
CA LEU A 394 -20.76 15.69 16.95
C LEU A 394 -20.80 16.19 18.40
N LEU A 395 -20.85 17.51 18.63
CA LEU A 395 -20.99 18.08 19.97
C LEU A 395 -22.28 17.63 20.66
N GLN A 396 -23.40 17.62 19.94
CA GLN A 396 -24.67 17.12 20.45
C GLN A 396 -24.55 15.65 20.85
N ARG A 397 -23.99 14.81 19.96
CA ARG A 397 -23.87 13.38 20.22
C ARG A 397 -22.93 13.05 21.38
N CYS A 398 -21.81 13.77 21.50
CA CYS A 398 -20.92 13.66 22.66
C CYS A 398 -21.62 14.09 23.95
N THR A 399 -22.46 15.13 23.91
CA THR A 399 -23.24 15.56 25.09
C THR A 399 -24.18 14.46 25.58
N GLU A 400 -24.82 13.74 24.65
CA GLU A 400 -25.67 12.60 24.98
C GLU A 400 -24.86 11.43 25.58
N LYS A 401 -23.77 11.00 24.91
CA LYS A 401 -22.95 9.84 25.36
C LYS A 401 -22.21 10.10 26.67
N PHE A 402 -21.71 11.31 26.89
CA PHE A 402 -20.92 11.65 28.08
C PHE A 402 -21.76 12.32 29.18
N SER A 403 -23.09 12.20 29.13
CA SER A 403 -23.99 12.77 30.13
C SER A 403 -23.64 12.37 31.58
N LEU A 404 -23.03 11.19 31.77
CA LEU A 404 -22.58 10.68 33.08
C LEU A 404 -21.10 10.98 33.39
N LEU A 405 -20.37 11.65 32.50
CA LEU A 405 -18.94 11.97 32.62
C LEU A 405 -18.70 13.48 32.36
N PRO A 406 -19.25 14.39 33.19
CA PRO A 406 -19.31 15.82 32.90
C PRO A 406 -17.91 16.46 32.73
N THR A 407 -16.93 16.09 33.55
CA THR A 407 -15.56 16.61 33.42
C THR A 407 -14.92 16.22 32.09
N ARG A 408 -15.14 14.98 31.62
CA ARG A 408 -14.64 14.53 30.32
C ARG A 408 -15.37 15.19 29.16
N LEU A 409 -16.68 15.43 29.31
CA LEU A 409 -17.46 16.15 28.33
C LEU A 409 -16.93 17.58 28.13
N ASP A 410 -16.56 18.28 29.21
CA ASP A 410 -16.01 19.63 29.12
C ASP A 410 -14.65 19.66 28.40
N GLU A 411 -13.77 18.69 28.68
CA GLU A 411 -12.50 18.52 27.96
C GLU A 411 -12.73 18.29 26.46
N ILE A 412 -13.64 17.38 26.10
CA ILE A 412 -13.95 17.05 24.70
C ILE A 412 -14.56 18.27 23.98
N LYS A 413 -15.50 18.97 24.62
CA LYS A 413 -16.10 20.20 24.07
C LYS A 413 -15.03 21.26 23.82
N ALA A 414 -14.12 21.47 24.77
CA ALA A 414 -13.05 22.45 24.63
C ALA A 414 -12.13 22.11 23.44
N SER A 415 -11.74 20.84 23.28
CA SER A 415 -10.92 20.38 22.15
C SER A 415 -11.62 20.52 20.80
N ILE A 416 -12.90 20.12 20.71
CA ILE A 416 -13.68 20.28 19.47
C ILE A 416 -13.81 21.77 19.13
N LEU A 417 -14.23 22.62 20.06
CA LEU A 417 -14.39 24.06 19.82
C LEU A 417 -13.08 24.75 19.43
N ARG A 418 -11.95 24.32 20.01
CA ARG A 418 -10.62 24.82 19.64
C ARG A 418 -10.31 24.49 18.19
N PHE A 419 -10.51 23.24 17.78
CA PHE A 419 -10.31 22.83 16.38
C PHE A 419 -11.24 23.57 15.41
N LEU A 420 -12.53 23.73 15.76
CA LEU A 420 -13.48 24.49 14.96
C LEU A 420 -13.02 25.94 14.71
N LYS A 421 -12.39 26.58 15.71
CA LYS A 421 -11.83 27.93 15.57
C LYS A 421 -10.59 27.97 14.67
N GLU A 422 -9.72 26.97 14.76
CA GLU A 422 -8.47 26.89 13.98
C GLU A 422 -8.72 26.72 12.48
N VAL A 423 -9.80 26.05 12.09
CA VAL A 423 -10.14 25.77 10.67
C VAL A 423 -11.09 26.81 10.07
N ALA A 424 -11.73 27.64 10.90
CA ALA A 424 -12.60 28.73 10.44
C ALA A 424 -11.85 30.02 10.07
N VAL A 425 -10.55 30.09 10.37
CA VAL A 425 -9.58 31.11 9.93
C VAL A 425 -8.93 30.64 8.64
#